data_AF-A0AAV1TDE1-F1
#
_entry.id   AF-A0AAV1TDE1-F1
#
_cell.length_a   1.000
_cell.length_b   1.000
_cell.length_c   1.000
_cell.angle_alpha   90.00
_cell.angle_beta   90.00
_cell.angle_gamma   90.00
#
_symmetry.space_group_name_H-M   'P 1'
#
loop_
_entity.id
_entity.type
_entity.pdbx_description
1 polymer ?
#
loop_
_entity_poly.entity_id
_entity_poly.type
_entity_poly.pdbx_seq_one_letter_code
_entity_poly.pdbx_strand_id
1 'polypeptide(L)'
;MDDREYERICSLTAFPAADATPRLSVTEERFVIIKKQLHHRHLRLALRRHGQDRHLTRYLARRAAGESSCSIATSVAFSPCMMARLLLKAQYGWSKTTIAKLFKEAMKDRARLDGKVRWTIGGSSQVVSEEDYAKVIPEIRECIDADEYCSPLADRVRHSIGQEYEDLLLMTLRNRQLLFESEEMLREKGLSKTPDVRLLLPIGVRDPKNGQQLHVVNWIDSKAMFGDRYTHETENASQLQGYVNRFGPGMVIYWFGYVAQLSSDSDVFVTDSFPREIFLPGAFDPLASVTKVRKGDVVELRSAKVQTDFDEDWIPMTSVVCEW
;
A
#
# COMPACT_ATOMS: atom_id res chain seq x y z
N MET A 1 5.01 5.74 18.19
CA MET A 1 4.06 6.60 18.93
C MET A 1 3.36 5.74 19.97
N ASP A 2 2.99 6.27 21.14
CA ASP A 2 2.24 5.47 22.13
C ASP A 2 0.72 5.44 21.83
N ASP A 3 0.00 4.51 22.48
CA ASP A 3 -1.45 4.37 22.34
C ASP A 3 -2.21 5.68 22.64
N ARG A 4 -1.81 6.43 23.69
CA ARG A 4 -2.51 7.65 24.12
C ARG A 4 -2.43 8.74 23.07
N GLU A 5 -1.26 8.92 22.48
CA GLU A 5 -1.05 9.87 21.41
C GLU A 5 -1.79 9.43 20.15
N TYR A 6 -1.80 8.14 19.82
CA TYR A 6 -2.59 7.62 18.70
C TYR A 6 -4.10 7.87 18.88
N GLU A 7 -4.65 7.60 20.06
CA GLU A 7 -6.05 7.91 20.40
C GLU A 7 -6.37 9.40 20.27
N ARG A 8 -5.44 10.27 20.70
CA ARG A 8 -5.56 11.71 20.52
C ARG A 8 -5.54 12.11 19.05
N ILE A 9 -4.64 11.54 18.25
CA ILE A 9 -4.67 11.75 16.80
C ILE A 9 -6.01 11.34 16.24
N CYS A 10 -6.55 10.18 16.64
CA CYS A 10 -7.85 9.69 16.18
C CYS A 10 -9.00 10.67 16.46
N SER A 11 -9.00 11.37 17.59
CA SER A 11 -10.05 12.32 17.97
C SER A 11 -9.95 13.70 17.30
N LEU A 12 -8.76 14.12 16.85
CA LEU A 12 -8.57 15.43 16.20
C LEU A 12 -9.19 15.48 14.80
N THR A 13 -9.68 16.64 14.36
CA THR A 13 -10.20 16.81 12.99
C THR A 13 -9.17 17.36 12.02
N ALA A 14 -8.20 18.14 12.50
CA ALA A 14 -7.13 18.72 11.72
C ALA A 14 -5.79 18.63 12.48
N PHE A 15 -4.68 18.78 11.76
CA PHE A 15 -3.37 18.84 12.38
C PHE A 15 -3.30 20.10 13.26
N PRO A 16 -2.90 19.98 14.54
CA PRO A 16 -2.87 21.11 15.44
C PRO A 16 -1.81 22.14 15.00
N ALA A 17 -2.11 23.42 15.20
CA ALA A 17 -1.18 24.51 14.91
C ALA A 17 0.12 24.36 15.72
N ALA A 18 1.22 24.95 15.24
CA ALA A 18 2.55 24.79 15.82
C ALA A 18 2.65 25.24 17.30
N ASP A 19 1.76 26.11 17.74
CA ASP A 19 1.62 26.65 19.10
C ASP A 19 0.65 25.87 20.00
N ALA A 20 -0.09 24.91 19.45
CA ALA A 20 -1.07 24.13 20.21
C ALA A 20 -0.41 23.22 21.26
N THR A 21 -0.93 23.28 22.48
CA THR A 21 -0.52 22.42 23.59
C THR A 21 -1.57 21.35 23.89
N PRO A 22 -1.19 20.07 24.07
CA PRO A 22 0.15 19.50 23.84
C PRO A 22 0.49 19.38 22.34
N ARG A 23 1.76 19.54 21.98
CA ARG A 23 2.24 19.25 20.62
C ARG A 23 2.17 17.75 20.34
N LEU A 24 1.94 17.39 19.07
CA LEU A 24 2.09 16.02 18.61
C LEU A 24 3.57 15.73 18.31
N SER A 25 4.00 14.49 18.56
CA SER A 25 5.32 13.95 18.22
C SER A 25 5.43 13.56 16.75
N VAL A 26 4.30 13.41 16.06
CA VAL A 26 4.23 13.04 14.65
C VAL A 26 4.28 14.26 13.74
N THR A 27 4.79 14.07 12.52
CA THR A 27 4.73 15.07 11.45
C THR A 27 3.30 15.21 10.91
N GLU A 28 3.03 16.33 10.23
CA GLU A 28 1.75 16.56 9.54
C GLU A 28 1.46 15.47 8.50
N GLU A 29 2.49 15.05 7.76
CA GLU A 29 2.40 13.94 6.80
C GLU A 29 1.88 12.65 7.46
N ARG A 30 2.51 12.23 8.57
CA ARG A 30 2.09 11.03 9.32
C ARG A 30 0.66 11.17 9.84
N PHE A 31 0.29 12.36 10.33
CA PHE A 31 -1.09 12.63 10.75
C PHE A 31 -2.09 12.45 9.60
N VAL A 32 -1.81 13.04 8.43
CA VAL A 32 -2.67 12.92 7.24
C VAL A 32 -2.82 11.45 6.82
N ILE A 33 -1.74 10.68 6.84
CA ILE A 33 -1.76 9.25 6.50
C ILE A 33 -2.63 8.45 7.47
N ILE A 34 -2.44 8.67 8.79
CA ILE A 34 -3.29 8.04 9.82
C ILE A 34 -4.76 8.40 9.57
N LYS A 35 -5.07 9.67 9.28
CA LYS A 35 -6.44 10.13 9.02
C LYS A 35 -7.04 9.50 7.77
N LYS A 36 -6.28 9.43 6.68
CA LYS A 36 -6.70 8.76 5.44
C LYS A 36 -7.00 7.28 5.67
N GLN A 37 -6.15 6.58 6.43
CA GLN A 37 -6.35 5.17 6.76
C GLN A 37 -7.60 4.95 7.63
N LEU A 38 -7.79 5.76 8.67
CA LEU A 38 -8.99 5.71 9.53
C LEU A 38 -10.27 5.99 8.74
N HIS A 39 -10.26 7.01 7.89
CA HIS A 39 -11.42 7.36 7.07
C HIS A 39 -11.77 6.24 6.09
N HIS A 40 -10.78 5.72 5.36
CA HIS A 40 -10.95 4.58 4.45
C HIS A 40 -11.48 3.34 5.19
N ARG A 41 -11.01 3.07 6.42
CA ARG A 41 -11.55 1.99 7.27
C ARG A 41 -13.02 2.21 7.62
N HIS A 42 -13.40 3.42 8.04
CA HIS A 42 -14.80 3.74 8.34
C HIS A 42 -15.71 3.54 7.13
N LEU A 43 -15.29 3.98 5.94
CA LEU A 43 -16.02 3.75 4.69
C LEU A 43 -16.19 2.25 4.41
N ARG A 44 -15.15 1.45 4.58
CA ARG A 44 -15.24 -0.03 4.41
C ARG A 44 -16.20 -0.68 5.39
N LEU A 45 -16.19 -0.28 6.66
CA LEU A 45 -17.12 -0.80 7.66
C LEU A 45 -18.57 -0.42 7.35
N ALA A 46 -18.79 0.79 6.83
CA ALA A 46 -20.12 1.27 6.45
C ALA A 46 -20.67 0.58 5.18
N LEU A 47 -19.82 -0.05 4.36
CA LEU A 47 -20.23 -0.68 3.09
C LEU A 47 -21.38 -1.67 3.26
N ARG A 48 -21.31 -2.54 4.29
CA ARG A 48 -22.36 -3.53 4.55
C ARG A 48 -23.70 -2.87 4.85
N ARG A 49 -23.70 -1.78 5.62
CA ARG A 49 -24.92 -1.01 5.95
C ARG A 49 -25.55 -0.41 4.71
N HIS A 50 -24.76 0.27 3.87
CA HIS A 50 -25.27 0.90 2.65
C HIS A 50 -25.67 -0.10 1.57
N GLY A 51 -25.11 -1.32 1.61
CA GLY A 51 -25.50 -2.42 0.72
C GLY A 51 -26.74 -3.21 1.13
N GLN A 52 -27.42 -2.86 2.23
CA GLN A 52 -28.68 -3.50 2.61
C GLN A 52 -29.84 -3.04 1.73
N ASP A 53 -30.75 -3.95 1.39
CA ASP A 53 -31.88 -3.68 0.47
C ASP A 53 -32.70 -2.45 0.88
N ARG A 54 -33.02 -2.29 2.17
CA ARG A 54 -33.74 -1.11 2.69
C ARG A 54 -33.09 0.21 2.29
N HIS A 55 -31.76 0.29 2.38
CA HIS A 55 -31.01 1.49 2.03
C HIS A 55 -30.90 1.64 0.52
N LEU A 56 -30.62 0.56 -0.20
CA LEU A 56 -30.53 0.56 -1.66
C LEU A 56 -31.84 1.02 -2.31
N THR A 57 -33.00 0.51 -1.89
CA THR A 57 -34.30 0.95 -2.42
C THR A 57 -34.50 2.45 -2.25
N ARG A 58 -34.13 3.00 -1.09
CA ARG A 58 -34.19 4.45 -0.83
C ARG A 58 -33.25 5.23 -1.75
N TYR A 59 -32.02 4.75 -1.97
CA TYR A 59 -31.06 5.42 -2.84
C TYR A 59 -31.46 5.35 -4.32
N LEU A 60 -32.01 4.22 -4.77
CA LEU A 60 -32.53 4.07 -6.13
C LEU A 60 -33.72 5.02 -6.39
N ALA A 61 -34.61 5.21 -5.42
CA ALA A 61 -35.69 6.18 -5.53
C ALA A 61 -35.18 7.63 -5.67
N ARG A 62 -34.14 8.00 -4.91
CA ARG A 62 -33.47 9.31 -5.03
C ARG A 62 -32.79 9.48 -6.38
N ARG A 63 -32.12 8.45 -6.87
CA ARG A 63 -31.49 8.46 -8.21
C ARG A 63 -32.52 8.59 -9.32
N ALA A 64 -33.68 7.93 -9.18
CA ALA A 64 -34.81 8.08 -10.11
C ALA A 64 -35.42 9.49 -10.09
N ALA A 65 -35.31 10.21 -8.97
CA ALA A 65 -35.68 11.62 -8.86
C ALA A 65 -34.63 12.59 -9.44
N GLY A 66 -33.53 12.09 -10.01
CA GLY A 66 -32.49 12.88 -10.67
C GLY A 66 -31.28 13.23 -9.81
N GLU A 67 -31.18 12.73 -8.58
CA GLU A 67 -29.98 12.94 -7.75
C GLU A 67 -28.79 12.10 -8.26
N SER A 68 -27.59 12.70 -8.35
CA SER A 68 -26.38 11.97 -8.75
C SER A 68 -25.90 11.02 -7.64
N SER A 69 -25.20 9.93 -8.02
CA SER A 69 -24.56 9.03 -7.05
C SER A 69 -23.64 9.77 -6.07
N CYS A 70 -22.93 10.81 -6.53
CA CYS A 70 -22.11 11.68 -5.69
C CYS A 70 -22.93 12.40 -4.62
N SER A 71 -24.03 13.05 -5.02
CA SER A 71 -24.89 13.80 -4.12
C SER A 71 -25.50 12.89 -3.04
N ILE A 72 -25.94 11.69 -3.44
CA ILE A 72 -26.45 10.69 -2.52
C ILE A 72 -25.36 10.25 -1.54
N ALA A 73 -24.15 9.94 -2.02
CA ALA A 73 -23.03 9.50 -1.19
C ALA A 73 -22.62 10.57 -0.16
N THR A 74 -22.46 11.82 -0.60
CA THR A 74 -22.12 12.95 0.28
C THR A 74 -23.17 13.17 1.36
N SER A 75 -24.47 13.08 1.01
CA SER A 75 -25.57 13.26 1.99
C SER A 75 -25.59 12.23 3.12
N VAL A 76 -24.92 11.09 2.95
CA VAL A 76 -24.85 10.02 3.96
C VAL A 76 -23.42 9.77 4.47
N ALA A 77 -22.50 10.71 4.18
CA ALA A 77 -21.08 10.61 4.54
C ALA A 77 -20.45 9.28 4.12
N PHE A 78 -20.64 8.90 2.85
CA PHE A 78 -20.12 7.68 2.26
C PHE A 78 -19.34 7.95 0.97
N SER A 79 -18.54 6.98 0.52
CA SER A 79 -17.69 7.13 -0.67
C SER A 79 -18.54 7.18 -1.95
N PRO A 80 -18.36 8.20 -2.81
CA PRO A 80 -19.03 8.27 -4.12
C PRO A 80 -18.77 7.04 -4.99
N CYS A 81 -17.52 6.56 -5.08
CA CYS A 81 -17.19 5.38 -5.88
C CYS A 81 -17.82 4.09 -5.31
N MET A 82 -17.82 3.92 -3.98
CA MET A 82 -18.45 2.76 -3.34
C MET A 82 -19.98 2.81 -3.49
N MET A 83 -20.59 4.00 -3.38
CA MET A 83 -22.02 4.20 -3.63
C MET A 83 -22.38 3.85 -5.07
N ALA A 84 -21.66 4.39 -6.05
CA ALA A 84 -21.87 4.08 -7.45
C ALA A 84 -21.79 2.58 -7.72
N ARG A 85 -20.80 1.87 -7.16
CA ARG A 85 -20.70 0.40 -7.28
C ARG A 85 -21.92 -0.33 -6.71
N LEU A 86 -22.46 0.11 -5.58
CA LEU A 86 -23.67 -0.46 -4.97
C LEU A 86 -24.91 -0.21 -5.84
N LEU A 87 -25.08 1.02 -6.32
CA LEU A 87 -26.24 1.43 -7.11
C LEU A 87 -26.25 0.78 -8.49
N LEU A 88 -25.10 0.71 -9.17
CA LEU A 88 -24.99 0.04 -10.46
C LEU A 88 -25.29 -1.46 -10.35
N LYS A 89 -24.83 -2.11 -9.27
CA LYS A 89 -25.17 -3.49 -8.99
C LYS A 89 -26.68 -3.66 -8.73
N ALA A 90 -27.27 -2.78 -7.93
CA ALA A 90 -28.68 -2.88 -7.54
C ALA A 90 -29.64 -2.56 -8.69
N GLN A 91 -29.32 -1.56 -9.53
CA GLN A 91 -30.17 -1.11 -10.63
C GLN A 91 -30.08 -2.01 -11.85
N TYR A 92 -28.87 -2.43 -12.21
CA TYR A 92 -28.63 -3.15 -13.48
C TYR A 92 -28.32 -4.64 -13.28
N GLY A 93 -28.11 -5.09 -12.04
CA GLY A 93 -27.69 -6.47 -11.76
C GLY A 93 -26.30 -6.82 -12.29
N TRP A 94 -25.47 -5.82 -12.60
CA TRP A 94 -24.14 -6.05 -13.18
C TRP A 94 -23.18 -6.72 -12.21
N SER A 95 -22.37 -7.64 -12.74
CA SER A 95 -21.32 -8.30 -11.97
C SER A 95 -20.26 -7.31 -11.46
N LYS A 96 -19.57 -7.64 -10.36
CA LYS A 96 -18.45 -6.84 -9.82
C LYS A 96 -17.36 -6.62 -10.88
N THR A 97 -17.11 -7.63 -11.71
CA THR A 97 -16.11 -7.58 -12.79
C THR A 97 -16.53 -6.61 -13.89
N THR A 98 -17.80 -6.61 -14.29
CA THR A 98 -18.35 -5.66 -15.27
C THR A 98 -18.21 -4.23 -14.76
N ILE A 99 -18.61 -3.98 -13.52
CA ILE A 99 -18.50 -2.66 -12.89
C ILE A 99 -17.02 -2.24 -12.81
N ALA A 100 -16.11 -3.12 -12.41
CA ALA A 100 -14.67 -2.81 -12.37
C ALA A 100 -14.11 -2.41 -13.75
N LYS A 101 -14.54 -3.08 -14.83
CA LYS A 101 -14.15 -2.74 -16.20
C LYS A 101 -14.68 -1.35 -16.60
N LEU A 102 -15.91 -0.99 -16.23
CA LEU A 102 -16.47 0.34 -16.48
C LEU A 102 -15.68 1.45 -15.77
N PHE A 103 -15.27 1.23 -14.51
CA PHE A 103 -14.41 2.17 -13.79
C PHE A 103 -13.02 2.32 -14.46
N LYS A 104 -12.45 1.22 -14.96
CA LYS A 104 -11.19 1.27 -15.72
C LYS A 104 -11.34 2.04 -17.03
N GLU A 105 -12.47 1.90 -17.71
CA GLU A 105 -12.77 2.63 -18.94
C GLU A 105 -13.00 4.12 -18.67
N ALA A 106 -13.73 4.45 -17.61
CA ALA A 106 -13.98 5.83 -17.19
C ALA A 106 -12.68 6.62 -16.93
N MET A 107 -11.63 5.94 -16.47
CA MET A 107 -10.29 6.52 -16.29
C MET A 107 -9.49 6.75 -17.57
N LYS A 108 -9.90 6.20 -18.72
CA LYS A 108 -9.21 6.47 -19.99
C LYS A 108 -9.57 7.87 -20.50
N ASP A 109 -8.57 8.57 -21.01
CA ASP A 109 -8.72 9.92 -21.55
C ASP A 109 -9.77 10.01 -22.64
N ARG A 110 -10.55 11.11 -22.62
CA ARG A 110 -11.58 11.40 -23.63
C ARG A 110 -11.00 11.47 -25.06
N ALA A 111 -9.72 11.83 -25.21
CA ALA A 111 -9.07 12.02 -26.51
C ALA A 111 -8.89 10.72 -27.34
N ARG A 112 -9.15 9.54 -26.76
CA ARG A 112 -9.07 8.25 -27.47
C ARG A 112 -10.45 7.69 -27.88
N LEU A 113 -11.52 8.47 -27.73
CA LEU A 113 -12.89 8.02 -28.01
C LEU A 113 -13.39 8.32 -29.43
N ASP A 114 -12.54 8.87 -30.30
CA ASP A 114 -12.82 8.93 -31.74
C ASP A 114 -12.49 7.58 -32.40
N GLY A 115 -13.49 6.71 -32.47
CA GLY A 115 -13.47 5.55 -33.36
C GLY A 115 -13.85 4.23 -32.71
N LYS A 116 -15.14 3.87 -32.84
CA LYS A 116 -15.67 2.49 -32.80
C LYS A 116 -14.98 1.54 -31.79
N VAL A 117 -15.19 1.76 -30.50
CA VAL A 117 -15.00 0.67 -29.52
C VAL A 117 -16.19 -0.27 -29.66
N ARG A 118 -16.00 -1.36 -30.42
CA ARG A 118 -16.92 -2.50 -30.42
C ARG A 118 -16.93 -3.08 -29.00
N TRP A 119 -18.03 -2.87 -28.27
CA TRP A 119 -18.21 -3.28 -26.87
C TRP A 119 -18.39 -4.79 -26.70
N THR A 120 -17.39 -5.58 -27.07
CA THR A 120 -17.26 -6.94 -26.50
C THR A 120 -16.50 -6.81 -25.19
N ILE A 121 -17.22 -6.58 -24.09
CA ILE A 121 -16.70 -6.83 -22.74
C ILE A 121 -16.46 -8.35 -22.65
N GLY A 122 -15.31 -8.79 -23.16
CA GLY A 122 -14.96 -10.20 -23.30
C GLY A 122 -15.05 -10.96 -21.98
N GLY A 123 -15.71 -12.12 -22.05
CA GLY A 123 -15.62 -13.22 -21.08
C GLY A 123 -16.83 -13.47 -20.19
N SER A 124 -17.76 -12.51 -20.03
CA SER A 124 -18.94 -12.70 -19.19
C SER A 124 -20.19 -12.30 -19.95
N SER A 125 -21.18 -13.19 -19.99
CA SER A 125 -22.42 -13.15 -20.79
C SER A 125 -23.38 -11.97 -20.55
N GLN A 126 -22.92 -10.82 -20.04
CA GLN A 126 -23.74 -9.67 -19.67
C GLN A 126 -23.40 -8.48 -20.57
N VAL A 127 -24.31 -8.17 -21.50
CA VAL A 127 -24.21 -7.06 -22.46
C VAL A 127 -24.69 -5.78 -21.77
N VAL A 128 -23.87 -4.73 -21.78
CA VAL A 128 -24.26 -3.38 -21.35
C VAL A 128 -24.84 -2.66 -22.57
N SER A 129 -26.03 -2.07 -22.46
CA SER A 129 -26.64 -1.32 -23.56
C SER A 129 -25.85 -0.02 -23.84
N GLU A 130 -25.85 0.45 -25.08
CA GLU A 130 -25.18 1.72 -25.43
C GLU A 130 -25.78 2.91 -24.68
N GLU A 131 -27.09 2.90 -24.44
CA GLU A 131 -27.79 3.93 -23.69
C GLU A 131 -27.39 3.95 -22.21
N ASP A 132 -27.29 2.78 -21.56
CA ASP A 132 -26.86 2.68 -20.17
C ASP A 132 -25.39 3.07 -20.04
N TYR A 133 -24.55 2.67 -20.99
CA TYR A 133 -23.14 3.06 -21.02
C TYR A 133 -22.97 4.58 -21.11
N ALA A 134 -23.67 5.23 -22.04
CA ALA A 134 -23.61 6.68 -22.25
C ALA A 134 -24.06 7.48 -21.02
N LYS A 135 -25.01 6.93 -20.23
CA LYS A 135 -25.49 7.54 -18.98
C LYS A 135 -24.54 7.31 -17.81
N VAL A 136 -24.03 6.08 -17.65
CA VAL A 136 -23.28 5.67 -16.46
C VAL A 136 -21.83 6.18 -16.47
N ILE A 137 -21.17 6.27 -17.62
CA ILE A 137 -19.76 6.67 -17.68
C ILE A 137 -19.50 8.10 -17.17
N PRO A 138 -20.28 9.13 -17.56
CA PRO A 138 -20.13 10.47 -17.00
C PRO A 138 -20.29 10.50 -15.47
N GLU A 139 -21.28 9.76 -14.95
CA GLU A 139 -21.53 9.67 -13.50
C GLU A 139 -20.40 8.94 -12.76
N ILE A 140 -19.86 7.85 -13.32
CA ILE A 140 -18.68 7.18 -12.76
C ILE A 140 -17.50 8.15 -12.71
N ARG A 141 -17.27 8.94 -13.77
CA ARG A 141 -16.18 9.94 -13.79
C ARG A 141 -16.36 10.98 -12.69
N GLU A 142 -17.56 11.53 -12.54
CA GLU A 142 -17.90 12.44 -11.44
C GLU A 142 -17.59 11.81 -10.07
N CYS A 143 -17.93 10.52 -9.89
CA CYS A 143 -17.62 9.79 -8.66
C CYS A 143 -16.12 9.57 -8.46
N ILE A 144 -15.35 9.33 -9.52
CA ILE A 144 -13.90 9.15 -9.47
C ILE A 144 -13.24 10.46 -9.05
N ASP A 145 -13.64 11.57 -9.66
CA ASP A 145 -13.07 12.90 -9.41
C ASP A 145 -13.41 13.42 -8.02
N ALA A 146 -14.59 13.10 -7.50
CA ALA A 146 -15.04 13.53 -6.17
C ALA A 146 -14.53 12.65 -5.00
N ASP A 147 -14.13 11.40 -5.26
CA ASP A 147 -13.79 10.45 -4.20
C ASP A 147 -12.29 10.43 -3.90
N GLU A 148 -11.92 11.07 -2.80
CA GLU A 148 -10.53 11.18 -2.35
C GLU A 148 -9.94 9.87 -1.79
N TYR A 149 -10.77 8.96 -1.26
CA TYR A 149 -10.30 7.86 -0.40
C TYR A 149 -10.46 6.47 -1.03
N CYS A 150 -11.51 6.28 -1.83
CA CYS A 150 -11.93 4.99 -2.36
C CYS A 150 -12.10 5.00 -3.89
N SER A 151 -11.57 6.01 -4.57
CA SER A 151 -11.50 6.05 -6.02
C SER A 151 -10.39 5.13 -6.56
N PRO A 152 -10.51 4.69 -7.83
CA PRO A 152 -9.41 4.04 -8.53
C PRO A 152 -8.13 4.90 -8.60
N LEU A 153 -8.24 6.23 -8.57
CA LEU A 153 -7.09 7.13 -8.52
C LEU A 153 -6.38 7.05 -7.16
N ALA A 154 -7.14 7.08 -6.06
CA ALA A 154 -6.61 6.87 -4.71
C ALA A 154 -5.97 5.47 -4.57
N ASP A 155 -6.57 4.44 -5.17
CA ASP A 155 -6.00 3.09 -5.23
C ASP A 155 -4.66 3.07 -5.98
N ARG A 156 -4.56 3.76 -7.13
CA ARG A 156 -3.31 3.87 -7.91
C ARG A 156 -2.21 4.57 -7.12
N VAL A 157 -2.53 5.66 -6.42
CA VAL A 157 -1.56 6.38 -5.58
C VAL A 157 -1.05 5.48 -4.46
N ARG A 158 -1.94 4.77 -3.74
CA ARG A 158 -1.53 3.83 -2.68
C ARG A 158 -0.66 2.69 -3.22
N HIS A 159 -1.00 2.16 -4.39
CA HIS A 159 -0.21 1.10 -5.02
C HIS A 159 1.18 1.60 -5.44
N SER A 160 1.28 2.78 -6.05
CA SER A 160 2.55 3.43 -6.41
C SER A 160 3.44 3.63 -5.18
N ILE A 161 2.86 4.19 -4.12
CA ILE A 161 3.57 4.40 -2.84
C ILE A 161 4.05 3.05 -2.27
N GLY A 162 3.22 2.00 -2.33
CA GLY A 162 3.62 0.64 -1.94
C GLY A 162 4.87 0.17 -2.67
N GLN A 163 4.83 0.22 -4.01
CA GLN A 163 5.95 -0.17 -4.87
C GLN A 163 7.22 0.65 -4.60
N GLU A 164 7.11 1.97 -4.45
CA GLU A 164 8.25 2.85 -4.17
C GLU A 164 8.98 2.45 -2.87
N TYR A 165 8.24 2.06 -1.84
CA TYR A 165 8.82 1.64 -0.56
C TYR A 165 9.37 0.20 -0.59
N GLU A 166 8.78 -0.68 -1.39
CA GLU A 166 9.37 -1.99 -1.72
C GLU A 166 10.69 -1.81 -2.47
N ASP A 167 10.74 -0.97 -3.49
CA ASP A 167 11.97 -0.63 -4.22
C ASP A 167 13.03 -0.02 -3.30
N LEU A 168 12.63 0.90 -2.40
CA LEU A 168 13.52 1.46 -1.39
C LEU A 168 14.13 0.37 -0.49
N LEU A 169 13.35 -0.63 -0.08
CA LEU A 169 13.84 -1.77 0.67
C LEU A 169 14.85 -2.58 -0.14
N LEU A 170 14.53 -2.94 -1.38
CA LEU A 170 15.42 -3.71 -2.26
C LEU A 170 16.74 -2.96 -2.51
N MET A 171 16.68 -1.65 -2.79
CA MET A 171 17.86 -0.80 -2.92
C MET A 171 18.67 -0.75 -1.62
N THR A 172 18.01 -0.64 -0.46
CA THR A 172 18.69 -0.64 0.85
C THR A 172 19.45 -1.94 1.09
N LEU A 173 18.85 -3.09 0.77
CA LEU A 173 19.48 -4.41 0.92
C LEU A 173 20.68 -4.57 -0.02
N ARG A 174 20.52 -4.17 -1.30
CA ARG A 174 21.60 -4.17 -2.31
C ARG A 174 22.78 -3.30 -1.88
N ASN A 175 22.51 -2.07 -1.42
CA ASN A 175 23.53 -1.15 -0.93
C ASN A 175 24.26 -1.67 0.30
N ARG A 176 23.62 -2.53 1.09
CA ARG A 176 24.22 -3.22 2.24
C ARG A 176 24.82 -4.58 1.89
N GLN A 177 24.82 -4.96 0.61
CA GLN A 177 25.32 -6.23 0.10
C GLN A 177 24.72 -7.44 0.82
N LEU A 178 23.45 -7.35 1.18
CA LEU A 178 22.71 -8.46 1.77
C LEU A 178 22.18 -9.38 0.67
N LEU A 179 22.26 -10.69 0.92
CA LEU A 179 21.76 -11.71 0.00
C LEU A 179 20.29 -12.00 0.30
N PHE A 180 19.44 -11.86 -0.72
CA PHE A 180 17.99 -12.04 -0.58
C PHE A 180 17.35 -12.54 -1.87
N GLU A 181 16.11 -13.02 -1.74
CA GLU A 181 15.19 -13.31 -2.84
C GLU A 181 14.03 -12.32 -2.77
N SER A 182 13.70 -11.68 -3.89
CA SER A 182 12.55 -10.79 -4.00
C SER A 182 11.24 -11.58 -4.04
N GLU A 183 10.12 -10.88 -3.82
CA GLU A 183 8.78 -11.48 -3.96
C GLU A 183 8.58 -12.18 -5.32
N GLU A 184 9.05 -11.54 -6.39
CA GLU A 184 8.98 -12.05 -7.76
C GLU A 184 9.71 -13.40 -7.90
N MET A 185 10.96 -13.48 -7.44
CA MET A 185 11.74 -14.73 -7.44
C MET A 185 11.05 -15.84 -6.62
N LEU A 186 10.39 -15.48 -5.51
CA LEU A 186 9.64 -16.44 -4.70
C LEU A 186 8.39 -16.94 -5.43
N ARG A 187 7.71 -16.07 -6.18
CA ARG A 187 6.53 -16.41 -6.99
C ARG A 187 6.89 -17.30 -8.17
N GLU A 188 8.02 -17.04 -8.84
CA GLU A 188 8.56 -17.92 -9.90
C GLU A 188 8.86 -19.34 -9.39
N LYS A 189 9.30 -19.45 -8.14
CA LYS A 189 9.49 -20.74 -7.46
C LYS A 189 8.17 -21.44 -7.07
N GLY A 190 7.02 -20.85 -7.39
CA GLY A 190 5.70 -21.42 -7.15
C GLY A 190 5.16 -21.22 -5.74
N LEU A 191 5.73 -20.29 -4.95
CA LEU A 191 5.23 -19.98 -3.62
C LEU A 191 3.98 -19.09 -3.70
N SER A 192 2.88 -19.53 -3.08
CA SER A 192 1.60 -18.81 -3.08
C SER A 192 1.45 -17.73 -2.01
N LYS A 193 2.37 -17.71 -1.03
CA LYS A 193 2.45 -16.72 0.05
C LYS A 193 3.91 -16.35 0.23
N THR A 194 4.22 -15.11 -0.11
CA THR A 194 5.58 -14.59 -0.27
C THR A 194 5.71 -13.29 0.51
N PRO A 195 6.67 -13.16 1.43
CA PRO A 195 7.06 -11.84 1.93
C PRO A 195 7.69 -11.04 0.78
N ASP A 196 7.76 -9.71 0.91
CA ASP A 196 8.42 -8.86 -0.09
C ASP A 196 9.90 -9.23 -0.29
N VAL A 197 10.53 -9.68 0.79
CA VAL A 197 11.92 -10.15 0.80
C VAL A 197 12.06 -11.39 1.68
N ARG A 198 12.74 -12.42 1.15
CA ARG A 198 13.32 -13.50 1.96
C ARG A 198 14.83 -13.39 1.99
N LEU A 199 15.42 -13.31 3.18
CA LEU A 199 16.86 -13.25 3.33
C LEU A 199 17.47 -14.66 3.15
N LEU A 200 18.57 -14.73 2.39
CA LEU A 200 19.33 -15.99 2.27
C LEU A 200 20.21 -16.24 3.49
N LEU A 201 20.63 -15.17 4.17
CA LEU A 201 21.32 -15.22 5.45
C LEU A 201 20.51 -14.42 6.48
N PRO A 202 20.14 -15.01 7.63
CA PRO A 202 19.41 -14.30 8.65
C PRO A 202 20.24 -13.14 9.19
N ILE A 203 19.57 -12.03 9.50
CA ILE A 203 20.20 -10.88 10.16
C ILE A 203 19.70 -10.77 11.61
N GLY A 204 20.59 -10.36 12.50
CA GLY A 204 20.26 -9.96 13.86
C GLY A 204 19.97 -8.46 13.91
N VAL A 205 18.85 -8.07 14.51
CA VAL A 205 18.44 -6.68 14.69
C VAL A 205 18.24 -6.42 16.17
N ARG A 206 18.85 -5.36 16.71
CA ARG A 206 18.61 -4.95 18.10
C ARG A 206 17.43 -4.00 18.17
N ASP A 207 16.52 -4.23 19.11
CA ASP A 207 15.49 -3.25 19.44
C ASP A 207 16.08 -2.15 20.35
N PRO A 208 16.20 -0.89 19.87
CA PRO A 208 16.68 0.22 20.69
C PRO A 208 15.69 0.64 21.78
N LYS A 209 14.40 0.26 21.68
CA LYS A 209 13.33 0.66 22.60
C LYS A 209 13.10 -0.37 23.73
N ASN A 210 13.34 -1.66 23.48
CA ASN A 210 13.04 -2.75 24.42
C ASN A 210 14.30 -3.48 24.94
N GLY A 211 15.34 -2.74 25.33
CA GLY A 211 16.42 -3.30 26.16
C GLY A 211 17.48 -4.14 25.44
N GLN A 212 17.79 -3.83 24.17
CA GLN A 212 18.81 -4.50 23.35
C GLN A 212 18.55 -5.98 23.03
N GLN A 213 17.31 -6.46 23.14
CA GLN A 213 16.97 -7.80 22.66
C GLN A 213 17.34 -7.93 21.17
N LEU A 214 18.02 -9.02 20.84
CA LEU A 214 18.39 -9.36 19.46
C LEU A 214 17.26 -10.17 18.83
N HIS A 215 16.64 -9.63 17.80
CA HIS A 215 15.65 -10.30 16.96
C HIS A 215 16.35 -10.91 15.75
N VAL A 216 16.08 -12.17 15.47
CA VAL A 216 16.54 -12.83 14.24
C VAL A 216 15.50 -12.55 13.16
N VAL A 217 15.97 -12.16 11.97
CA VAL A 217 15.11 -11.80 10.85
C VAL A 217 15.48 -12.65 9.64
N ASN A 218 14.54 -13.47 9.18
CA ASN A 218 14.68 -14.32 7.98
C ASN A 218 13.92 -13.76 6.77
N TRP A 219 12.93 -12.90 6.99
CA TRP A 219 12.12 -12.26 5.95
C TRP A 219 11.74 -10.86 6.38
N ILE A 220 11.46 -10.01 5.39
CA ILE A 220 11.04 -8.62 5.58
C ILE A 220 9.79 -8.37 4.74
N ASP A 221 8.79 -7.75 5.36
CA ASP A 221 7.56 -7.32 4.71
C ASP A 221 7.43 -5.78 4.85
N SER A 222 7.39 -5.11 3.72
CA SER A 222 7.35 -3.66 3.52
C SER A 222 5.89 -3.19 3.49
N LYS A 223 5.53 -2.31 4.43
CA LYS A 223 4.17 -1.78 4.53
C LYS A 223 4.21 -0.27 4.44
N ALA A 224 3.90 0.25 3.27
CA ALA A 224 3.80 1.70 3.01
C ALA A 224 2.52 2.31 3.60
N MET A 225 2.30 2.08 4.89
CA MET A 225 1.13 2.52 5.65
C MET A 225 1.49 2.70 7.13
N PHE A 226 0.54 3.19 7.93
CA PHE A 226 0.72 3.29 9.37
C PHE A 226 0.31 1.99 10.07
N GLY A 227 1.16 1.48 10.95
CA GLY A 227 0.90 0.27 11.74
C GLY A 227 0.08 0.56 12.99
N ASP A 228 -1.25 0.46 12.90
CA ASP A 228 -2.14 0.47 14.07
C ASP A 228 -2.57 -0.95 14.48
N ARG A 229 -3.16 -1.07 15.69
CA ARG A 229 -3.57 -2.36 16.27
C ARG A 229 -4.47 -3.16 15.34
N TYR A 230 -5.43 -2.52 14.71
CA TYR A 230 -6.34 -3.19 13.78
C TYR A 230 -5.60 -3.65 12.52
N THR A 231 -4.77 -2.80 11.92
CA THR A 231 -4.01 -3.17 10.73
C THR A 231 -3.02 -4.31 10.99
N HIS A 232 -2.29 -4.28 12.11
CA HIS A 232 -1.30 -5.31 12.42
C HIS A 232 -1.96 -6.62 12.89
N GLU A 233 -2.80 -6.54 13.92
CA GLU A 233 -3.35 -7.73 14.61
C GLU A 233 -4.60 -8.31 13.96
N THR A 234 -5.26 -7.58 13.04
CA THR A 234 -6.44 -8.06 12.32
C THR A 234 -6.19 -8.25 10.83
N GLU A 235 -5.78 -7.20 10.11
CA GLU A 235 -5.67 -7.27 8.65
C GLU A 235 -4.46 -8.09 8.19
N ASN A 236 -3.29 -7.87 8.82
CA ASN A 236 -2.04 -8.52 8.41
C ASN A 236 -1.72 -9.80 9.19
N ALA A 237 -2.35 -10.06 10.34
CA ALA A 237 -2.00 -11.17 11.23
C ALA A 237 -1.92 -12.53 10.52
N SER A 238 -2.91 -12.87 9.68
CA SER A 238 -2.91 -14.15 8.95
C SER A 238 -1.78 -14.28 7.92
N GLN A 239 -1.39 -13.15 7.30
CA GLN A 239 -0.31 -13.09 6.33
C GLN A 239 1.04 -13.26 7.03
N LEU A 240 1.28 -12.47 8.08
CA LEU A 240 2.53 -12.47 8.84
C LEU A 240 2.78 -13.82 9.53
N GLN A 241 1.74 -14.39 10.16
CA GLN A 241 1.83 -15.74 10.73
C GLN A 241 2.16 -16.79 9.65
N GLY A 242 1.61 -16.61 8.44
CA GLY A 242 1.90 -17.47 7.30
C GLY A 242 3.39 -17.45 6.92
N TYR A 243 4.06 -16.30 7.07
CA TYR A 243 5.50 -16.18 6.84
C TYR A 243 6.30 -16.78 7.99
N VAL A 244 5.92 -16.49 9.25
CA VAL A 244 6.56 -17.08 10.44
C VAL A 244 6.59 -18.60 10.33
N ASN A 245 5.45 -19.21 10.00
CA ASN A 245 5.32 -20.66 9.90
C ASN A 245 6.19 -21.28 8.78
N ARG A 246 6.54 -20.50 7.74
CA ARG A 246 7.28 -20.99 6.56
C ARG A 246 8.78 -20.71 6.64
N PHE A 247 9.14 -19.54 7.16
CA PHE A 247 10.48 -18.98 7.05
C PHE A 247 11.09 -18.66 8.43
N GLY A 248 10.36 -18.89 9.52
CA GLY A 248 10.78 -18.54 10.88
C GLY A 248 10.57 -17.06 11.19
N PRO A 249 11.20 -16.52 12.25
CA PRO A 249 11.05 -15.13 12.66
C PRO A 249 11.41 -14.13 11.57
N GLY A 250 10.76 -12.98 11.55
CA GLY A 250 10.97 -11.94 10.54
C GLY A 250 10.67 -10.53 11.03
N MET A 251 10.59 -9.61 10.07
CA MET A 251 10.45 -8.18 10.34
C MET A 251 9.38 -7.55 9.45
N VAL A 252 8.60 -6.63 10.01
CA VAL A 252 7.66 -5.79 9.27
C VAL A 252 8.09 -4.33 9.41
N ILE A 253 8.16 -3.62 8.29
CA ILE A 253 8.49 -2.19 8.24
C ILE A 253 7.24 -1.39 7.92
N TYR A 254 6.69 -0.66 8.89
CA TYR A 254 5.63 0.33 8.68
C TYR A 254 6.22 1.72 8.42
N TRP A 255 6.43 2.07 7.15
CA TRP A 255 7.20 3.25 6.75
C TRP A 255 6.67 4.58 7.29
N PHE A 256 5.37 4.66 7.58
CA PHE A 256 4.76 5.86 8.15
C PHE A 256 4.61 5.85 9.67
N GLY A 257 5.25 4.89 10.33
CA GLY A 257 5.25 4.73 11.77
C GLY A 257 4.24 3.68 12.26
N TYR A 258 4.33 3.38 13.54
CA TYR A 258 3.47 2.41 14.21
C TYR A 258 3.21 2.79 15.66
N VAL A 259 2.19 2.15 16.24
CA VAL A 259 1.87 2.24 17.67
C VAL A 259 2.83 1.33 18.45
N ALA A 260 3.51 1.85 19.47
CA ALA A 260 4.59 1.12 20.14
C ALA A 260 4.10 -0.15 20.85
N GLN A 261 2.82 -0.17 21.26
CA GLN A 261 2.17 -1.27 21.98
C GLN A 261 1.48 -2.30 21.07
N LEU A 262 1.86 -2.38 19.78
CA LEU A 262 1.43 -3.49 18.93
C LEU A 262 1.86 -4.82 19.56
N SER A 263 0.97 -5.83 19.50
CA SER A 263 1.17 -7.16 20.05
C SER A 263 2.61 -7.66 19.80
N SER A 264 3.28 -8.00 20.90
CA SER A 264 4.63 -8.54 20.95
C SER A 264 4.63 -10.01 20.56
N ASP A 265 4.22 -10.34 19.33
CA ASP A 265 4.57 -11.65 18.78
C ASP A 265 6.11 -11.69 18.70
N SER A 266 6.74 -12.58 19.47
CA SER A 266 8.20 -12.59 19.61
C SER A 266 8.90 -12.83 18.27
N ASP A 267 8.18 -13.43 17.33
CA ASP A 267 8.70 -13.87 16.04
C ASP A 267 8.54 -12.80 14.94
N VAL A 268 7.83 -11.70 15.20
CA VAL A 268 7.67 -10.60 14.23
C VAL A 268 8.15 -9.29 14.83
N PHE A 269 9.35 -8.87 14.41
CA PHE A 269 9.89 -7.57 14.80
C PHE A 269 9.24 -6.43 14.01
N VAL A 270 8.71 -5.42 14.70
CA VAL A 270 8.03 -4.28 14.07
C VAL A 270 8.89 -3.01 14.15
N THR A 271 9.14 -2.37 13.00
CA THR A 271 9.92 -1.14 12.89
C THR A 271 9.26 -0.17 11.91
N ASP A 272 9.72 1.09 11.89
CA ASP A 272 9.29 2.12 10.93
C ASP A 272 10.37 2.48 9.89
N SER A 273 11.53 1.82 9.96
CA SER A 273 12.62 2.00 9.02
C SER A 273 13.53 0.76 9.03
N PHE A 274 14.30 0.59 7.94
CA PHE A 274 15.32 -0.46 7.92
C PHE A 274 16.39 -0.17 9.00
N PRO A 275 16.70 -1.12 9.89
CA PRO A 275 17.63 -0.91 11.00
C PRO A 275 19.02 -0.42 10.55
N ARG A 276 19.57 0.59 11.24
CA ARG A 276 20.91 1.09 10.96
C ARG A 276 21.98 0.05 11.28
N GLU A 277 21.88 -0.54 12.47
CA GLU A 277 22.77 -1.58 12.94
C GLU A 277 22.13 -2.95 12.69
N ILE A 278 22.88 -3.82 12.02
CA ILE A 278 22.52 -5.21 11.77
C ILE A 278 23.72 -6.09 12.13
N PHE A 279 23.46 -7.31 12.56
CA PHE A 279 24.47 -8.29 12.93
C PHE A 279 24.35 -9.49 12.01
N LEU A 280 25.45 -9.92 11.40
CA LEU A 280 25.48 -11.11 10.57
C LEU A 280 26.11 -12.28 11.32
N PRO A 281 25.74 -13.53 10.99
CA PRO A 281 26.36 -14.71 11.56
C PRO A 281 27.88 -14.68 11.41
N GLY A 282 28.59 -15.05 12.47
CA GLY A 282 30.06 -15.14 12.45
C GLY A 282 30.81 -13.80 12.39
N ALA A 283 30.15 -12.67 12.72
CA ALA A 283 30.72 -11.33 12.63
C ALA A 283 31.23 -10.95 11.23
N PHE A 284 30.64 -11.55 10.19
CA PHE A 284 30.88 -11.17 8.81
C PHE A 284 30.42 -9.73 8.56
N ASP A 285 31.29 -8.88 8.02
CA ASP A 285 30.93 -7.53 7.57
C ASP A 285 31.09 -7.47 6.05
N PRO A 286 29.99 -7.55 5.27
CA PRO A 286 30.07 -7.51 3.82
C PRO A 286 30.63 -6.17 3.33
N LEU A 287 30.46 -5.10 4.12
CA LEU A 287 30.96 -3.77 3.80
C LEU A 287 32.41 -3.54 4.26
N ALA A 288 33.11 -4.56 4.78
CA ALA A 288 34.50 -4.42 5.23
C ALA A 288 35.45 -3.96 4.12
N SER A 289 35.16 -4.32 2.87
CA SER A 289 35.92 -3.89 1.68
C SER A 289 35.50 -2.53 1.14
N VAL A 290 34.40 -1.94 1.63
CA VAL A 290 33.85 -0.68 1.14
C VAL A 290 34.48 0.49 1.89
N THR A 291 35.19 1.35 1.18
CA THR A 291 35.79 2.57 1.73
C THR A 291 34.71 3.56 2.16
N LYS A 292 34.56 3.78 3.48
CA LYS A 292 33.65 4.79 4.02
C LYS A 292 34.21 6.20 3.81
N VAL A 293 33.52 6.99 3.01
CA VAL A 293 33.82 8.42 2.79
C VAL A 293 33.55 9.22 4.07
N ARG A 294 34.49 10.08 4.47
CA ARG A 294 34.41 10.96 5.62
C ARG A 294 34.09 12.39 5.19
N LYS A 295 33.57 13.18 6.14
CA LYS A 295 33.27 14.60 5.90
C LYS A 295 34.58 15.34 5.59
N GLY A 296 34.68 15.91 4.40
CA GLY A 296 35.88 16.61 3.90
C GLY A 296 36.69 15.82 2.88
N ASP A 297 36.34 14.55 2.62
CA ASP A 297 36.96 13.76 1.57
C ASP A 297 36.59 14.34 0.20
N VAL A 298 37.60 14.51 -0.66
CA VAL A 298 37.40 14.89 -2.05
C VAL A 298 37.08 13.63 -2.84
N VAL A 299 35.81 13.46 -3.20
CA VAL A 299 35.37 12.35 -4.03
C VAL A 299 35.46 12.77 -5.49
N GLU A 300 36.41 12.20 -6.23
CA GLU A 300 36.45 12.34 -7.69
C GLU A 300 35.40 11.42 -8.31
N LEU A 301 34.32 12.02 -8.85
CA LEU A 301 33.36 11.28 -9.67
C LEU A 301 34.03 10.93 -11.00
N ARG A 302 34.30 9.64 -11.22
CA ARG A 302 34.79 9.12 -12.48
C ARG A 302 33.66 8.43 -13.23
N SER A 303 33.65 8.55 -14.55
CA SER A 303 32.72 7.78 -15.37
C SER A 303 33.08 6.31 -15.24
N ALA A 304 32.25 5.55 -14.54
CA ALA A 304 32.38 4.10 -14.46
C ALA A 304 31.70 3.47 -15.68
N LYS A 305 32.37 2.51 -16.33
CA LYS A 305 31.67 1.60 -17.25
C LYS A 305 30.89 0.62 -16.38
N VAL A 306 29.62 0.91 -16.18
CA VAL A 306 28.71 0.00 -15.49
C VAL A 306 28.09 -0.90 -16.54
N GLN A 307 28.41 -2.18 -16.50
CA GLN A 307 27.64 -3.19 -17.22
C GLN A 307 26.52 -3.63 -16.30
N THR A 308 25.29 -3.42 -16.75
CA THR A 308 24.11 -3.96 -16.07
C THR A 308 23.55 -5.04 -16.96
N ASP A 309 23.55 -6.27 -16.45
CA ASP A 309 22.89 -7.38 -17.11
C ASP A 309 21.42 -7.34 -16.72
N PHE A 310 20.55 -7.49 -17.72
CA PHE A 310 19.10 -7.49 -17.55
C PHE A 310 18.55 -8.86 -17.91
N ASP A 311 17.47 -9.27 -17.27
CA ASP A 311 16.70 -10.44 -17.70
C ASP A 311 15.81 -10.13 -18.92
N GLU A 312 14.99 -11.11 -19.32
CA GLU A 312 14.09 -11.01 -20.48
C GLU A 312 13.03 -9.90 -20.32
N ASP A 313 12.72 -9.49 -19.09
CA ASP A 313 11.76 -8.45 -18.75
C ASP A 313 12.42 -7.08 -18.51
N TRP A 314 13.72 -6.95 -18.85
CA TRP A 314 14.50 -5.73 -18.69
C TRP A 314 14.71 -5.33 -17.21
N ILE A 315 14.66 -6.29 -16.29
CA ILE A 315 14.93 -6.07 -14.87
C ILE A 315 16.44 -6.26 -14.63
N PRO A 316 17.13 -5.31 -13.97
CA PRO A 316 18.57 -5.41 -13.74
C PRO A 316 18.89 -6.54 -12.77
N MET A 317 19.55 -7.58 -13.27
CA MET A 317 19.98 -8.77 -12.53
C MET A 317 21.29 -8.55 -11.78
N THR A 318 22.28 -7.94 -12.45
CA THR A 318 23.60 -7.67 -11.87
C THR A 318 24.15 -6.35 -12.42
N SER A 319 24.61 -5.45 -11.55
CA SER A 319 25.37 -4.27 -11.97
C SER A 319 26.82 -4.47 -11.55
N VAL A 320 27.71 -4.66 -12.53
CA VAL A 320 29.15 -4.79 -12.31
C VAL A 320 29.82 -3.51 -12.78
N VAL A 321 30.66 -2.93 -11.91
CA VAL A 321 31.56 -1.86 -12.32
C VAL A 321 32.75 -2.51 -13.01
N CYS A 322 32.85 -2.37 -14.33
CA CYS A 322 33.97 -2.89 -15.09
C CYS A 322 35.19 -1.98 -14.85
N GLU A 323 36.24 -2.53 -14.24
CA GLU A 323 37.56 -1.90 -14.23
C GLU A 323 38.18 -1.97 -15.64
N TRP A 324 39.01 -0.97 -15.98
CA TRP A 324 39.62 -0.82 -17.29
C TRP A 324 40.71 -1.84 -17.59
#